data_AF-A0A3A5L2X1-F1
#
_entry.id   AF-A0A3A5L2X1-F1
#
_cell.length_a   1.000
_cell.length_b   1.000
_cell.length_c   1.000
_cell.angle_alpha   90.00
_cell.angle_beta   90.00
_cell.angle_gamma   90.00
#
_symmetry.space_group_name_H-M   'P 1'
#
loop_
_entity.id
_entity.type
_entity.pdbx_description
1 polymer ?
#
loop_
_entity_poly.entity_id
_entity_poly.type
_entity_poly.pdbx_seq_one_letter_code
_entity_poly.pdbx_strand_id
1 'polypeptide(L)'
;MDKHYYSPIEMLKIASQHAYCAQHLLANDAEVNIARYGVSDALAPISSLMYTAFEMMFKAFLLHDHRPVKQHKNLQELVELNIDLGFSNQDIQLMKKLSRQVAFRKGIDYELWENRQQQHVFCIDILRLFQRLHELMPLELQYDYQA
;
A
#
# COMPACT_ATOMS: atom_id res chain seq x y z
N MET A 1 6.81 9.07 25.72
CA MET A 1 5.80 9.12 24.64
C MET A 1 4.70 8.17 25.02
N ASP A 2 3.49 8.66 25.19
CA ASP A 2 2.32 7.80 25.30
C ASP A 2 2.15 7.03 23.99
N LYS A 3 1.99 5.71 24.10
CA LYS A 3 1.76 4.85 22.94
C LYS A 3 0.28 4.93 22.60
N HIS A 4 -0.04 5.58 21.48
CA HIS A 4 -1.36 5.51 20.89
C HIS A 4 -1.46 4.26 20.01
N TYR A 5 -2.46 3.43 20.25
CA TYR A 5 -2.74 2.23 19.47
C TYR A 5 -3.96 2.50 18.61
N TYR A 6 -3.79 2.39 17.29
CA TYR A 6 -4.90 2.53 16.34
C TYR A 6 -5.80 1.31 16.39
N SER A 7 -7.11 1.53 16.33
CA SER A 7 -8.12 0.52 16.04
C SER A 7 -8.04 0.05 14.57
N PRO A 8 -8.61 -1.12 14.23
CA PRO A 8 -8.71 -1.57 12.84
C PRO A 8 -9.33 -0.52 11.90
N ILE A 9 -10.38 0.17 12.35
CA ILE A 9 -11.07 1.19 11.55
C ILE A 9 -10.19 2.42 11.30
N GLU A 10 -9.46 2.89 12.31
CA GLU A 10 -8.50 3.99 12.12
C GLU A 10 -7.39 3.59 11.15
N MET A 11 -6.88 2.36 11.24
CA MET A 11 -5.89 1.85 10.28
C MET A 11 -6.45 1.80 8.86
N LEU A 12 -7.70 1.37 8.66
CA LEU A 12 -8.34 1.38 7.34
C LEU A 12 -8.54 2.79 6.80
N LYS A 13 -8.95 3.74 7.64
CA LYS A 13 -9.06 5.16 7.25
C LYS A 13 -7.71 5.71 6.78
N ILE A 14 -6.64 5.41 7.52
CA ILE A 14 -5.27 5.77 7.12
C ILE A 14 -4.89 5.09 5.81
N ALA A 15 -5.20 3.80 5.64
CA ALA A 15 -4.91 3.05 4.41
C ALA A 15 -5.55 3.70 3.19
N SER A 16 -6.84 4.03 3.29
CA SER A 16 -7.62 4.66 2.23
C SER A 16 -7.14 6.07 1.90
N GLN A 17 -6.73 6.86 2.89
CA GLN A 17 -6.12 8.17 2.66
C GLN A 17 -4.82 8.05 1.85
N HIS A 18 -3.97 7.06 2.16
CA HIS A 18 -2.74 6.82 1.40
C HIS A 18 -3.03 6.39 -0.03
N ALA A 19 -3.96 5.45 -0.22
CA ALA A 19 -4.38 5.00 -1.55
C ALA A 19 -5.02 6.14 -2.37
N TYR A 20 -5.83 6.99 -1.75
CA TYR A 20 -6.42 8.16 -2.38
C TYR A 20 -5.35 9.16 -2.84
N CYS A 21 -4.38 9.48 -1.98
CA CYS A 21 -3.25 10.33 -2.35
C CYS A 21 -2.44 9.74 -3.51
N ALA A 22 -2.17 8.43 -3.47
CA ALA A 22 -1.46 7.73 -4.54
C ALA A 22 -2.23 7.80 -5.87
N GLN A 23 -3.54 7.58 -5.84
CA GLN A 23 -4.41 7.68 -7.01
C GLN A 23 -4.43 9.11 -7.58
N HIS A 24 -4.53 10.12 -6.71
CA HIS A 24 -4.53 11.52 -7.12
C HIS A 24 -3.21 11.92 -7.79
N LEU A 25 -2.06 11.46 -7.26
CA LEU A 25 -0.76 11.69 -7.88
C LEU A 25 -0.66 11.00 -9.25
N LEU A 26 -1.15 9.76 -9.35
CA LEU A 26 -1.10 9.00 -10.60
C LEU A 26 -1.98 9.60 -11.71
N ALA A 27 -3.10 10.25 -11.36
CA ALA A 27 -4.04 10.81 -12.32
C ALA A 27 -3.42 11.89 -13.25
N ASN A 28 -2.35 12.55 -12.81
CA ASN A 28 -1.62 13.56 -13.59
C ASN A 28 -0.34 12.98 -14.21
N ASP A 29 -0.41 11.79 -14.80
CA ASP A 29 0.74 11.03 -15.31
C ASP A 29 1.86 10.81 -14.27
N ALA A 30 1.53 10.81 -12.98
CA ALA A 30 2.51 10.84 -11.90
C ALA A 30 3.52 12.01 -12.00
N GLU A 31 3.08 13.16 -12.49
CA GLU A 31 3.86 14.40 -12.54
C GLU A 31 3.31 15.41 -11.52
N VAL A 32 4.21 16.02 -10.75
CA VAL A 32 3.88 17.09 -9.80
C VAL A 32 4.60 18.36 -10.22
N ASN A 33 3.82 19.41 -10.48
CA ASN A 33 4.37 20.73 -10.74
C ASN A 33 4.71 21.42 -9.42
N ILE A 34 6.00 21.60 -9.18
CA ILE A 34 6.50 22.30 -7.99
C ILE A 34 6.91 23.69 -8.44
N ALA A 35 6.18 24.70 -7.95
CA ALA A 35 6.47 26.10 -8.26
C ALA A 35 7.96 26.40 -7.95
N ARG A 36 8.67 26.89 -8.97
CA ARG A 36 10.14 27.16 -9.03
C ARG A 36 11.07 25.97 -9.30
N TYR A 37 10.61 24.72 -9.21
CA TYR A 37 11.45 23.53 -9.43
C TYR A 37 11.03 22.70 -10.66
N GLY A 38 9.94 23.09 -11.33
CA GLY A 38 9.47 22.43 -12.54
C GLY A 38 8.64 21.19 -12.22
N VAL A 39 8.66 20.22 -13.14
CA VAL A 39 7.90 18.97 -13.03
C VAL A 39 8.78 17.90 -12.36
N SER A 40 8.25 17.27 -11.32
CA SER A 40 8.88 16.15 -10.62
C SER A 40 8.09 14.86 -10.83
N ASP A 41 8.79 13.75 -11.02
CA ASP A 41 8.20 12.42 -11.06
C ASP A 41 7.72 11.98 -9.65
N ALA A 42 6.50 11.47 -9.56
CA ALA A 42 5.85 11.02 -8.35
C ALA A 42 5.71 9.50 -8.23
N LEU A 43 6.25 8.70 -9.17
CA LEU A 43 6.12 7.23 -9.15
C LEU A 43 6.74 6.57 -7.90
N ALA A 44 7.87 7.08 -7.42
CA ALA A 44 8.48 6.60 -6.17
C ALA A 44 7.65 6.99 -4.91
N PRO A 45 7.18 8.24 -4.77
CA PRO A 45 6.17 8.61 -3.77
C PRO A 45 4.91 7.73 -3.80
N ILE A 46 4.35 7.47 -4.99
CA ILE A 46 3.16 6.62 -5.17
C ILE A 46 3.41 5.22 -4.61
N SER A 47 4.52 4.57 -5.00
CA SER A 47 4.89 3.24 -4.48
C SER A 47 4.99 3.23 -2.95
N SER A 48 5.44 4.34 -2.37
CA SER A 48 5.61 4.43 -0.93
C SER A 48 4.30 4.64 -0.18
N LEU A 49 3.41 5.47 -0.72
CA LEU A 49 2.05 5.62 -0.22
C LEU A 49 1.32 4.28 -0.25
N MET A 50 1.44 3.54 -1.35
CA MET A 50 0.80 2.24 -1.51
C MET A 50 1.37 1.18 -0.56
N TYR A 51 2.68 1.18 -0.30
CA TYR A 51 3.26 0.31 0.72
C TYR A 51 2.61 0.53 2.08
N THR A 52 2.51 1.80 2.53
CA THR A 52 1.84 2.13 3.79
C THR A 52 0.36 1.78 3.76
N ALA A 53 -0.33 1.98 2.64
CA ALA A 53 -1.74 1.63 2.48
C ALA A 53 -1.98 0.12 2.72
N PHE A 54 -1.22 -0.75 2.03
CA PHE A 54 -1.33 -2.19 2.24
C PHE A 54 -0.92 -2.61 3.65
N GLU A 55 0.15 -2.00 4.19
CA GLU A 55 0.61 -2.32 5.53
C GLU A 55 -0.49 -2.07 6.57
N MET A 56 -1.17 -0.94 6.49
CA MET A 56 -2.26 -0.59 7.40
C MET A 56 -3.49 -1.47 7.18
N MET A 57 -3.87 -1.74 5.93
CA MET A 57 -5.01 -2.61 5.61
C MET A 57 -4.82 -4.03 6.15
N PHE A 58 -3.66 -4.65 5.92
CA PHE A 58 -3.39 -6.00 6.41
C PHE A 58 -3.28 -6.06 7.93
N LYS A 59 -2.71 -5.03 8.57
CA LYS A 59 -2.71 -4.94 10.04
C LYS A 59 -4.13 -4.82 10.59
N ALA A 60 -5.00 -4.05 9.94
CA ALA A 60 -6.40 -3.91 10.35
C ALA A 60 -7.15 -5.25 10.27
N PHE A 61 -7.00 -5.99 9.17
CA PHE A 61 -7.63 -7.31 9.01
C PHE A 61 -7.16 -8.31 10.09
N LEU A 62 -5.85 -8.37 10.34
CA LEU A 62 -5.31 -9.25 11.38
C LEU A 62 -5.80 -8.87 12.79
N LEU A 63 -5.82 -7.58 13.11
CA LEU A 63 -6.28 -7.11 14.42
C LEU A 63 -7.78 -7.36 14.64
N HIS A 64 -8.59 -7.24 13.58
CA HIS A 64 -10.01 -7.55 13.63
C HIS A 64 -10.25 -9.03 13.93
N ASP A 65 -9.50 -9.93 13.31
CA ASP A 65 -9.55 -11.37 13.57
C ASP A 65 -8.92 -11.79 14.92
N HIS A 66 -8.66 -10.83 15.82
CA HIS A 66 -7.96 -11.02 17.10
C HIS A 66 -6.59 -11.70 16.97
N ARG A 67 -5.95 -11.62 15.80
CA ARG A 67 -4.61 -12.15 15.58
C ARG A 67 -3.60 -11.10 16.05
N PRO A 68 -2.83 -11.34 17.13
CA PRO A 68 -1.88 -10.37 17.63
C PRO A 68 -0.79 -10.14 16.58
N VAL A 69 -0.77 -8.95 15.98
CA VAL A 69 0.32 -8.54 15.11
C VAL A 69 1.52 -8.20 15.97
N LYS A 70 2.47 -9.13 16.09
CA LYS A 70 3.78 -8.84 16.71
C LYS A 70 4.39 -7.61 16.03
N GLN A 71 4.98 -6.70 16.80
CA GLN A 71 5.54 -5.45 16.26
C GLN A 71 6.61 -5.73 15.19
N HIS A 72 6.61 -4.91 14.13
CA HIS A 72 7.59 -4.90 13.02
C HIS A 72 7.47 -6.06 12.01
N LYS A 73 6.27 -6.32 11.48
CA LYS A 73 6.10 -7.18 10.30
C LYS A 73 6.32 -6.40 9.01
N ASN A 74 7.14 -6.95 8.12
CA ASN A 74 7.29 -6.42 6.77
C ASN A 74 6.11 -6.85 5.88
N LEU A 75 5.98 -6.19 4.73
CA LEU A 75 4.84 -6.41 3.83
C LEU A 75 4.70 -7.85 3.33
N GLN A 76 5.80 -8.59 3.12
CA GLN A 76 5.71 -10.00 2.70
C GLN A 76 5.18 -10.88 3.83
N GLU A 77 5.65 -10.67 5.07
CA GLU A 77 5.11 -11.39 6.22
C GLU A 77 3.62 -11.06 6.44
N LEU A 78 3.19 -9.81 6.19
CA LEU A 78 1.79 -9.44 6.27
C LEU A 78 0.93 -10.14 5.21
N VAL A 79 1.45 -10.29 3.98
CA VAL A 79 0.76 -11.06 2.93
C VAL A 79 0.61 -12.53 3.33
N GLU A 80 1.66 -13.15 3.87
CA GLU A 80 1.61 -14.54 4.35
C GLU A 80 0.57 -14.74 5.47
N LEU A 81 0.47 -13.78 6.39
CA LEU A 81 -0.52 -13.81 7.47
C LEU A 81 -1.95 -13.59 6.99
N ASN A 82 -2.13 -13.02 5.79
CA ASN A 82 -3.42 -12.76 5.16
C ASN A 82 -3.69 -13.68 3.96
N ILE A 83 -3.06 -14.87 3.89
CA ILE A 83 -3.15 -15.77 2.73
C ILE A 83 -4.60 -16.15 2.35
N ASP A 84 -5.49 -16.15 3.34
CA ASP A 84 -6.92 -16.46 3.19
C ASP A 84 -7.67 -15.44 2.32
N LEU A 85 -7.08 -14.27 2.03
CA LEU A 85 -7.62 -13.30 1.07
C LEU A 85 -7.56 -13.79 -0.40
N GLY A 86 -6.99 -14.97 -0.67
CA GLY A 86 -7.02 -15.59 -2.00
C GLY A 86 -6.07 -14.94 -3.00
N PHE A 87 -4.88 -14.51 -2.55
CA PHE A 87 -3.87 -13.92 -3.44
C PHE A 87 -3.49 -14.86 -4.58
N SER A 88 -3.55 -14.36 -5.82
CA SER A 88 -2.94 -15.03 -6.95
C SER A 88 -1.41 -14.91 -6.90
N ASN A 89 -0.72 -15.75 -7.67
CA ASN A 89 0.74 -15.63 -7.84
C ASN A 89 1.14 -14.24 -8.34
N GLN A 90 0.34 -13.62 -9.22
CA GLN A 90 0.61 -12.28 -9.73
C GLN A 90 0.56 -11.22 -8.63
N ASP A 91 -0.43 -11.33 -7.73
CA ASP A 91 -0.56 -10.39 -6.60
C ASP A 91 0.63 -10.48 -5.67
N ILE A 92 1.05 -11.71 -5.33
CA ILE A 92 2.25 -11.95 -4.51
C ILE A 92 3.49 -11.34 -5.16
N GLN A 93 3.63 -11.44 -6.48
CA GLN A 93 4.74 -10.81 -7.21
C GLN A 93 4.66 -9.28 -7.20
N LEU A 94 3.47 -8.69 -7.32
CA LEU A 94 3.28 -7.24 -7.17
C LEU A 94 3.71 -6.76 -5.78
N MET A 95 3.32 -7.47 -4.71
CA MET A 95 3.69 -7.13 -3.34
C MET A 95 5.19 -7.29 -3.06
N LYS A 96 5.82 -8.31 -3.66
CA LYS A 96 7.28 -8.48 -3.63
C LYS A 96 7.99 -7.33 -4.34
N LYS A 97 7.54 -6.93 -5.53
CA LYS A 97 8.08 -5.78 -6.27
C LYS A 97 7.91 -4.48 -5.48
N LEU A 98 6.74 -4.25 -4.88
CA LEU A 98 6.47 -3.09 -4.02
C LEU A 98 7.43 -3.02 -2.84
N SER A 99 7.67 -4.15 -2.18
CA SER A 99 8.62 -4.24 -1.06
C SER A 99 10.05 -3.88 -1.49
N ARG A 100 10.49 -4.33 -2.66
CA ARG A 100 11.81 -4.00 -3.22
C ARG A 100 11.90 -2.53 -3.65
N GLN A 101 10.85 -2.00 -4.27
CA GLN A 101 10.80 -0.59 -4.69
C GLN A 101 10.98 0.37 -3.51
N VAL A 102 10.39 0.04 -2.36
CA VAL A 102 10.49 0.87 -1.15
C VAL A 102 11.79 0.60 -0.38
N ALA A 103 12.45 -0.54 -0.59
CA ALA A 103 13.78 -0.82 -0.03
C ALA A 103 14.87 0.13 -0.57
N PHE A 104 14.62 0.82 -1.69
CA PHE A 104 15.43 1.97 -2.14
C PHE A 104 15.64 3.00 -1.03
N ARG A 105 14.61 3.26 -0.21
CA ARG A 105 14.69 4.17 0.95
C ARG A 105 15.66 3.69 2.03
N LYS A 106 16.06 2.41 2.00
CA LYS A 106 17.05 1.80 2.88
C LYS A 106 18.44 1.75 2.24
N GLY A 107 18.64 2.45 1.11
CA GLY A 107 19.90 2.47 0.37
C GLY A 107 20.15 1.25 -0.51
N ILE A 108 19.10 0.46 -0.81
CA ILE A 108 19.21 -0.74 -1.66
C ILE A 108 18.45 -0.49 -2.96
N ASP A 109 19.17 -0.32 -4.05
CA ASP A 109 18.58 -0.26 -5.39
C ASP A 109 18.55 -1.66 -6.01
N TYR A 110 17.38 -2.06 -6.52
CA TYR A 110 17.14 -3.37 -7.12
C TYR A 110 17.01 -3.30 -8.65
N GLU A 111 17.23 -2.14 -9.27
CA GLU A 111 17.13 -1.92 -10.73
C GLU A 111 15.86 -2.57 -11.32
N LEU A 112 14.71 -2.29 -10.71
CA LEU A 112 13.46 -3.02 -11.00
C LEU A 112 12.82 -2.66 -12.36
N TRP A 113 13.20 -1.53 -12.95
CA TRP A 113 12.53 -0.95 -14.11
C TRP A 113 13.55 -0.59 -15.17
N GLU A 114 13.29 -1.01 -16.41
CA GLU A 114 14.09 -0.61 -17.57
C GLU A 114 13.74 0.82 -18.01
N ASN A 115 12.51 1.26 -17.74
CA ASN A 115 12.01 2.58 -18.09
C ASN A 115 10.87 3.04 -17.18
N ARG A 116 10.58 4.33 -17.23
CA ARG A 116 9.49 4.98 -16.48
C ARG A 116 8.11 4.35 -16.74
N GLN A 117 7.83 3.96 -17.99
CA GLN A 117 6.53 3.38 -18.36
C GLN A 117 6.26 2.08 -17.60
N GLN A 118 7.26 1.22 -17.42
CA GLN A 118 7.13 -0.01 -16.63
C GLN A 118 6.79 0.30 -15.17
N GLN A 119 7.43 1.31 -14.57
CA GLN A 119 7.12 1.74 -13.21
C GLN A 119 5.73 2.37 -13.10
N HIS A 120 5.28 3.10 -14.12
CA HIS A 120 3.94 3.66 -14.19
C HIS A 120 2.86 2.56 -14.26
N VAL A 121 3.03 1.57 -15.14
CA VAL A 121 2.14 0.40 -15.21
C VAL A 121 2.10 -0.34 -13.88
N PHE A 122 3.25 -0.53 -13.24
CA PHE A 122 3.30 -1.12 -11.90
C PHE A 122 2.48 -0.34 -10.86
N CYS A 123 2.54 0.99 -10.87
CA CYS A 123 1.75 1.82 -9.95
C CYS A 123 0.23 1.68 -10.20
N ILE A 124 -0.19 1.58 -11.46
CA ILE A 124 -1.58 1.27 -11.82
C ILE A 124 -2.01 -0.08 -11.25
N ASP A 125 -1.21 -1.12 -11.48
CA ASP A 125 -1.53 -2.48 -11.05
C ASP A 125 -1.61 -2.61 -9.52
N ILE A 126 -0.72 -1.91 -8.80
CA ILE A 126 -0.72 -1.88 -7.34
C ILE A 126 -1.96 -1.17 -6.77
N LEU A 127 -2.42 -0.09 -7.40
CA LEU A 127 -3.66 0.60 -7.01
C LEU A 127 -4.89 -0.28 -7.26
N ARG A 128 -4.94 -0.96 -8.41
CA ARG A 128 -6.03 -1.91 -8.73
C ARG A 128 -6.06 -3.07 -7.74
N LEU A 129 -4.90 -3.61 -7.38
CA LEU A 129 -4.79 -4.65 -6.37
C LEU A 129 -5.35 -4.16 -5.02
N PHE A 130 -5.00 -2.94 -4.60
CA PHE A 130 -5.52 -2.37 -3.36
C PHE A 130 -7.04 -2.24 -3.37
N GLN A 131 -7.61 -1.70 -4.45
CA GLN A 131 -9.06 -1.56 -4.60
C GLN A 131 -9.77 -2.92 -4.50
N ARG A 132 -9.28 -3.92 -5.23
CA ARG A 132 -9.84 -5.27 -5.21
C ARG A 132 -9.77 -5.92 -3.82
N LEU A 133 -8.65 -5.75 -3.10
CA LEU A 133 -8.54 -6.30 -1.74
C LEU A 133 -9.39 -5.52 -0.73
N HIS A 134 -9.57 -4.22 -0.93
CA HIS A 134 -10.43 -3.40 -0.10
C HIS A 134 -11.91 -3.84 -0.22
N GLU A 135 -12.33 -4.37 -1.37
CA GLU A 135 -13.65 -4.99 -1.56
C GLU A 135 -13.81 -6.33 -0.82
N LEU A 136 -12.71 -6.96 -0.40
CA LEU A 136 -12.70 -8.20 0.38
C LEU A 136 -12.66 -7.94 1.90
N MET A 137 -12.88 -6.70 2.33
CA MET A 137 -12.95 -6.33 3.74
C MET A 137 -14.04 -7.15 4.46
N PRO A 138 -13.78 -7.67 5.68
CA PRO A 138 -14.80 -8.31 6.51
C PRO A 138 -16.04 -7.42 6.67
N LEU A 139 -17.25 -8.01 6.59
CA LEU A 139 -18.50 -7.26 6.62
C LEU A 139 -18.65 -6.43 7.90
N GLU A 140 -18.22 -6.98 9.03
CA GLU A 140 -18.23 -6.32 10.33
C GLU A 140 -17.42 -5.03 10.31
N LEU A 141 -16.23 -5.06 9.68
CA LEU A 141 -15.41 -3.86 9.48
C LEU A 141 -16.02 -2.91 8.47
N GLN A 142 -16.71 -3.43 7.45
CA GLN A 142 -17.34 -2.61 6.41
C GLN A 142 -18.45 -1.73 6.99
N TYR A 143 -19.30 -2.28 7.87
CA TYR A 143 -20.35 -1.51 8.55
C TYR A 143 -19.78 -0.36 9.37
N ASP A 144 -18.75 -0.63 10.18
CA ASP A 144 -18.10 0.38 11.01
C ASP A 144 -17.27 1.39 10.21
N TYR A 145 -16.77 0.99 9.04
CA TYR A 145 -15.99 1.86 8.16
C TYR A 145 -16.87 2.83 7.36
N GLN A 146 -18.07 2.39 6.97
CA GLN A 146 -19.05 3.19 6.22
C GLN A 146 -19.92 4.08 7.11
N ALA A 147 -19.95 3.84 8.43
CA ALA A 147 -20.61 4.68 9.43
C ALA A 147 -19.87 6.00 9.68
#